data_AF-A0A9E7BQH9-F1
#
_entry.id   AF-A0A9E7BQH9-F1
#
_cell.length_a   1.000
_cell.length_b   1.000
_cell.length_c   1.000
_cell.angle_alpha   90.00
_cell.angle_beta   90.00
_cell.angle_gamma   90.00
#
_symmetry.space_group_name_H-M   'P 1'
#
loop_
_entity.id
_entity.type
_entity.pdbx_description
1 polymer ?
#
loop_
_entity_poly.entity_id
_entity_poly.type
_entity_poly.pdbx_seq_one_letter_code
_entity_poly.pdbx_strand_id
1 'polypeptide(L)'
;MRITTVTGKIAYVIGGYGLLLALNVFVFQQLVDQTVDVLIVAVLNLLYVAFGVRTFRGAEENREDPRAWWRATAKPAAGFWIGGGLAGAAFVSGVGALASRPESSFIPTVACVCYAALAAFYLHSSVRLRTMDTAS
;
A
#
# COMPACT_ATOMS: atom_id res chain seq x y z
N MET A 1 7.00 6.26 16.93
CA MET A 1 5.56 6.60 17.08
C MET A 1 4.73 5.37 16.71
N ARG A 2 3.78 4.94 17.57
CA ARG A 2 2.93 3.74 17.32
C ARG A 2 1.45 4.13 17.39
N ILE A 3 0.64 3.70 16.42
CA ILE A 3 -0.79 3.99 16.35
C ILE A 3 -1.58 2.71 16.65
N THR A 4 -2.26 2.70 17.79
CA THR A 4 -3.02 1.54 18.29
C THR A 4 -4.53 1.73 18.16
N THR A 5 -5.02 2.96 18.28
CA THR A 5 -6.45 3.29 18.20
C THR A 5 -6.97 3.19 16.78
N VAL A 6 -8.22 2.73 16.63
CA VAL A 6 -8.90 2.68 15.32
C VAL A 6 -9.01 4.09 14.74
N THR A 7 -9.40 5.06 15.56
CA THR A 7 -9.49 6.47 15.17
C THR A 7 -8.16 7.02 14.66
N GLY A 8 -7.04 6.70 15.32
CA GLY A 8 -5.72 7.14 14.86
C GLY A 8 -5.31 6.51 13.52
N LYS A 9 -5.68 5.26 13.28
CA LYS A 9 -5.45 4.59 11.98
C LYS A 9 -6.29 5.23 10.88
N ILE A 10 -7.57 5.50 11.15
CA ILE A 10 -8.46 6.18 10.21
C ILE A 10 -7.94 7.59 9.91
N ALA A 11 -7.57 8.37 10.93
CA ALA A 11 -7.03 9.70 10.76
C ALA A 11 -5.73 9.69 9.94
N TYR A 12 -4.84 8.72 10.17
CA TYR A 12 -3.66 8.52 9.33
C TYR A 12 -4.06 8.21 7.90
N VAL A 13 -4.95 7.22 7.68
CA VAL A 13 -5.39 6.77 6.36
C VAL A 13 -6.01 7.91 5.55
N ILE A 14 -6.96 8.63 6.14
CA ILE A 14 -7.68 9.71 5.47
C ILE A 14 -6.82 10.97 5.35
N GLY A 15 -6.15 11.37 6.44
CA GLY A 15 -5.35 12.60 6.47
C GLY A 15 -4.12 12.51 5.58
N GLY A 16 -3.39 11.39 5.63
CA GLY A 16 -2.23 11.16 4.78
C GLY A 16 -2.60 11.05 3.30
N TYR A 17 -3.67 10.32 2.99
CA TYR A 17 -4.16 10.23 1.61
C TYR A 17 -4.67 11.58 1.09
N GLY A 18 -5.43 12.32 1.90
CA GLY A 18 -5.91 13.66 1.56
C GLY A 18 -4.76 14.65 1.33
N LEU A 19 -3.69 14.57 2.13
CA LEU A 19 -2.49 15.38 1.93
C LEU A 19 -1.78 15.02 0.62
N LEU A 20 -1.60 13.72 0.32
CA LEU A 20 -0.99 13.28 -0.94
C LEU A 20 -1.80 13.74 -2.15
N LEU A 21 -3.13 13.64 -2.06
CA LEU A 21 -4.04 14.13 -3.10
C LEU A 21 -3.91 15.64 -3.30
N ALA A 22 -3.90 16.41 -2.21
CA ALA A 22 -3.74 17.86 -2.27
C ALA A 22 -2.38 18.26 -2.86
N LEU A 23 -1.29 17.60 -2.44
CA LEU A 23 0.04 17.83 -3.00
C LEU A 23 0.09 17.49 -4.50
N ASN A 24 -0.51 16.38 -4.92
CA ASN A 24 -0.55 16.04 -6.34
C ASN A 24 -1.30 17.09 -7.17
N VAL A 25 -2.54 17.43 -6.78
CA VAL A 25 -3.40 18.34 -7.55
C VAL A 25 -2.87 19.77 -7.56
N PHE A 26 -2.44 20.30 -6.41
CA PHE A 26 -2.08 21.70 -6.28
C PHE A 26 -0.59 21.99 -6.49
N VAL A 27 0.28 20.97 -6.39
CA VAL A 27 1.74 21.16 -6.45
C VAL A 27 2.35 20.35 -7.59
N PHE A 28 2.30 19.03 -7.56
CA PHE A 28 3.08 18.20 -8.50
C PHE A 28 2.60 18.35 -9.95
N GLN A 29 1.29 18.31 -10.20
CA GLN A 29 0.73 18.49 -11.54
C GLN A 29 1.07 19.85 -12.17
N GLN A 30 1.41 20.86 -11.37
CA GLN A 30 1.76 22.19 -11.84
C GLN A 30 3.25 22.36 -12.09
N LEU A 31 4.10 21.49 -11.53
CA LEU A 31 5.56 21.63 -11.51
C LEU A 31 6.29 20.64 -12.40
N VAL A 32 5.69 19.48 -12.68
CA VAL A 32 6.33 18.40 -13.44
C VAL A 32 5.40 17.84 -14.52
N ASP A 33 5.96 17.15 -15.50
CA ASP A 33 5.18 16.44 -16.50
C ASP A 33 4.51 15.18 -15.91
N GLN A 34 3.55 14.62 -16.65
CA GLN A 34 2.73 13.49 -16.20
C GLN A 34 3.54 12.23 -15.87
N THR A 35 4.67 12.00 -16.55
CA THR A 35 5.53 10.82 -16.35
C THR A 35 6.27 10.94 -15.02
N VAL A 36 6.80 12.12 -14.73
CA VAL A 36 7.48 12.38 -13.46
C VAL A 36 6.47 12.43 -12.31
N ASP A 37 5.30 13.03 -12.52
CA ASP A 37 4.23 13.10 -11.52
C ASP A 37 3.80 11.70 -11.06
N VAL A 38 3.51 10.78 -11.99
CA VAL A 38 3.06 9.43 -11.62
C VAL A 38 4.12 8.67 -10.82
N LEU A 39 5.42 8.87 -11.13
CA LEU A 39 6.51 8.24 -10.38
C LEU A 39 6.63 8.81 -8.97
N ILE A 40 6.51 10.14 -8.81
CA ILE A 40 6.51 10.78 -7.50
C ILE A 40 5.34 10.25 -6.66
N VAL A 41 4.13 10.26 -7.21
CA VAL A 41 2.93 9.79 -6.51
C VAL A 41 3.04 8.30 -6.16
N ALA A 42 3.56 7.48 -7.06
CA ALA A 42 3.78 6.05 -6.81
C ALA A 42 4.74 5.83 -5.63
N VAL A 43 5.90 6.49 -5.64
CA VAL A 43 6.89 6.38 -4.57
C VAL A 43 6.31 6.88 -3.24
N LEU A 44 5.64 8.02 -3.24
CA LEU A 44 5.03 8.57 -2.03
C LEU A 44 3.95 7.65 -1.45
N ASN A 45 3.13 7.01 -2.30
CA ASN A 45 2.14 6.04 -1.85
C ASN A 45 2.79 4.77 -1.27
N LEU A 46 3.84 4.25 -1.91
CA LEU A 46 4.59 3.10 -1.38
C LEU A 46 5.21 3.42 -0.02
N LEU A 47 5.84 4.59 0.12
CA LEU A 47 6.38 5.06 1.39
C LEU A 47 5.28 5.22 2.43
N TYR A 48 4.17 5.84 2.06
CA TYR A 48 3.03 6.05 2.94
C TYR A 48 2.46 4.74 3.49
N VAL A 49 2.29 3.72 2.64
CA VAL A 49 1.87 2.38 3.05
C VAL A 49 2.94 1.71 3.92
N ALA A 50 4.22 1.81 3.54
CA ALA A 50 5.33 1.26 4.33
C ALA A 50 5.37 1.86 5.74
N PHE A 51 5.22 3.18 5.87
CA PHE A 51 5.13 3.86 7.16
C PHE A 51 3.89 3.42 7.94
N GLY A 52 2.73 3.29 7.29
CA GLY A 52 1.49 2.80 7.92
C GLY A 52 1.66 1.40 8.50
N VAL A 53 2.20 0.46 7.71
CA VAL A 53 2.49 -0.92 8.13
C VAL A 53 3.43 -0.99 9.33
N ARG A 54 4.38 -0.05 9.43
CA ARG A 54 5.36 -0.05 10.53
C ARG A 54 4.86 0.64 11.78
N THR A 55 3.99 1.64 11.64
CA THR A 55 3.43 2.42 12.77
C THR A 55 2.17 1.80 13.36
N PHE A 56 1.36 1.10 12.57
CA PHE A 56 0.14 0.45 13.03
C PHE A 56 0.44 -0.79 13.86
N ARG A 57 -0.26 -0.93 15.00
CA ARG A 57 -0.18 -2.11 15.88
C ARG A 57 -1.55 -2.73 16.14
N GLY A 58 -1.58 -4.05 16.23
CA GLY A 58 -2.77 -4.80 16.63
C GLY A 58 -3.03 -4.67 18.14
N ALA A 59 -4.26 -4.98 18.58
CA ALA A 59 -4.59 -5.01 20.01
C ALA A 59 -3.80 -6.09 20.77
N GLU A 60 -3.68 -7.26 20.13
CA GLU A 60 -3.04 -8.50 20.60
C GLU A 60 -1.52 -8.57 20.33
N GLU A 61 -0.95 -7.55 19.67
CA GLU A 61 0.45 -7.60 19.22
C GLU A 61 1.39 -6.98 20.26
N ASN A 62 2.55 -7.60 20.51
CA ASN A 62 3.57 -7.01 21.38
C ASN A 62 3.94 -5.60 20.88
N ARG A 63 3.75 -4.63 21.77
CA ARG A 63 3.93 -3.20 21.49
C ARG A 63 5.33 -2.71 21.79
N GLU A 64 6.23 -3.56 22.26
CA GLU A 64 7.61 -3.17 22.54
C GLU A 64 8.54 -3.71 21.44
N ASP A 65 8.31 -4.92 20.96
CA ASP A 65 9.18 -5.55 19.97
C ASP A 65 9.16 -4.84 18.60
N PRO A 66 10.31 -4.77 17.91
CA PRO A 66 10.37 -4.44 16.50
C PRO A 66 9.56 -5.44 15.67
N ARG A 67 8.63 -4.94 14.85
CA ARG A 67 7.89 -5.80 13.92
C ARG A 67 8.86 -6.29 12.84
N ALA A 68 8.87 -7.60 12.60
CA ALA A 68 9.70 -8.18 11.55
C ALA A 68 9.38 -7.58 10.17
N TRP A 69 10.40 -7.38 9.34
CA TRP A 69 10.31 -6.57 8.13
C TRP A 69 9.29 -7.06 7.09
N TRP A 70 9.04 -8.38 7.08
CA TRP A 70 8.08 -9.07 6.20
C TRP A 70 6.63 -9.01 6.69
N ARG A 71 6.40 -8.59 7.95
CA ARG A 71 5.06 -8.60 8.56
C ARG A 71 4.33 -7.29 8.24
N ALA A 72 3.30 -7.38 7.41
CA ALA A 72 2.47 -6.25 6.98
C ALA A 72 1.33 -5.95 7.99
N THR A 73 0.74 -6.99 8.55
CA THR A 73 -0.45 -6.90 9.42
C THR A 73 -0.26 -7.69 10.72
N ALA A 74 -1.15 -7.43 11.69
CA ALA A 74 -1.19 -8.21 12.92
C ALA A 74 -1.85 -9.59 12.71
N LYS A 75 -2.91 -9.65 11.89
CA LYS A 75 -3.70 -10.86 11.62
C LYS A 75 -3.61 -11.29 10.14
N PRO A 76 -3.61 -12.60 9.83
CA PRO A 76 -3.59 -13.10 8.45
C PRO A 76 -4.78 -12.62 7.62
N ALA A 77 -6.00 -12.66 8.17
CA ALA A 77 -7.22 -12.32 7.46
C ALA A 77 -7.20 -10.89 6.88
N ALA A 78 -6.72 -9.92 7.67
CA ALA A 78 -6.61 -8.53 7.22
C ALA A 78 -5.65 -8.38 6.03
N GLY A 79 -4.52 -9.10 6.04
CA GLY A 79 -3.57 -9.04 4.93
C GLY A 79 -4.07 -9.76 3.68
N PHE A 80 -4.93 -10.79 3.80
CA PHE A 80 -5.59 -11.38 2.63
C PHE A 80 -6.61 -10.44 1.99
N TRP A 81 -7.41 -9.74 2.79
CA TRP A 81 -8.36 -8.74 2.26
C TRP A 81 -7.64 -7.58 1.56
N ILE A 82 -6.62 -7.01 2.21
CA ILE A 82 -5.85 -5.90 1.64
C ILE A 82 -5.06 -6.36 0.41
N GLY A 83 -4.34 -7.49 0.53
CA GLY A 83 -3.55 -8.06 -0.56
C GLY A 83 -4.40 -8.49 -1.74
N GLY A 84 -5.57 -9.08 -1.50
CA GLY A 84 -6.54 -9.45 -2.53
C GLY A 84 -7.13 -8.24 -3.26
N GLY A 85 -7.50 -7.18 -2.52
CA GLY A 85 -7.94 -5.92 -3.11
C GLY A 85 -6.87 -5.27 -3.99
N LEU A 86 -5.62 -5.25 -3.51
CA LEU A 86 -4.48 -4.76 -4.28
C LEU A 86 -4.19 -5.64 -5.50
N ALA A 87 -4.33 -6.96 -5.41
CA ALA A 87 -4.19 -7.85 -6.56
C ALA A 87 -5.28 -7.58 -7.62
N GLY A 88 -6.52 -7.32 -7.19
CA GLY A 88 -7.59 -6.88 -8.09
C GLY A 88 -7.27 -5.55 -8.76
N ALA A 89 -6.78 -4.57 -8.01
CA ALA A 89 -6.36 -3.28 -8.56
C ALA A 89 -5.18 -3.41 -9.54
N ALA A 90 -4.22 -4.30 -9.25
CA ALA A 90 -3.11 -4.63 -10.13
C ALA A 90 -3.62 -5.26 -11.43
N PHE A 91 -4.54 -6.21 -11.34
CA PHE A 91 -5.16 -6.84 -12.51
C PHE A 91 -5.87 -5.82 -13.41
N VAL A 92 -6.72 -4.97 -12.82
CA VAL A 92 -7.42 -3.90 -13.57
C VAL A 92 -6.43 -2.96 -14.23
N SER A 93 -5.39 -2.54 -13.52
CA SER A 93 -4.35 -1.65 -14.05
C SER A 93 -3.55 -2.33 -15.16
N GLY A 94 -3.25 -3.62 -15.03
CA GLY A 94 -2.54 -4.42 -16.04
C GLY A 94 -3.37 -4.60 -17.31
N VAL A 95 -4.66 -4.91 -17.20
CA VAL A 95 -5.58 -4.93 -18.34
C VAL A 95 -5.65 -3.56 -19.00
N GLY A 96 -5.74 -2.49 -18.21
CA GLY A 96 -5.72 -1.11 -18.72
C GLY A 96 -4.44 -0.78 -19.48
N ALA A 97 -3.27 -1.23 -18.98
CA ALA A 97 -2.00 -1.05 -19.66
C ALA A 97 -1.94 -1.79 -21.00
N LEU A 98 -2.40 -3.05 -21.04
CA LEU A 98 -2.42 -3.87 -22.25
C LEU A 98 -3.43 -3.37 -23.31
N ALA A 99 -4.53 -2.77 -22.87
CA ALA A 99 -5.55 -2.19 -23.75
C ALA A 99 -5.21 -0.78 -24.23
N SER A 100 -4.22 -0.12 -23.59
CA SER A 100 -3.81 1.25 -23.94
C SER A 100 -2.90 1.29 -25.15
N ARG A 101 -2.87 2.44 -25.83
CA ARG A 101 -1.84 2.72 -26.82
C ARG A 101 -0.48 2.86 -26.13
N PRO A 102 0.66 2.59 -26.82
CA PRO A 102 1.98 2.66 -26.21
C PRO A 102 2.25 3.96 -25.46
N GLU A 103 1.85 5.10 -26.02
CA GLU A 103 2.02 6.44 -25.46
C GLU A 103 1.23 6.70 -24.17
N SER A 104 0.14 5.98 -23.91
CA SER A 104 -0.69 6.14 -22.70
C SER A 104 -0.57 4.96 -21.71
N SER A 105 0.15 3.91 -22.08
CA SER A 105 0.31 2.69 -21.28
C SER A 105 1.17 2.87 -20.03
N PHE A 106 1.98 3.93 -19.96
CA PHE A 106 2.96 4.10 -18.88
C PHE A 106 2.31 4.20 -17.49
N ILE A 107 1.32 5.08 -17.33
CA ILE A 107 0.62 5.30 -16.06
C ILE A 107 -0.03 4.02 -15.52
N PRO A 108 -0.88 3.30 -16.28
CA PRO A 108 -1.49 2.06 -15.81
C PRO A 108 -0.46 0.94 -15.58
N THR A 109 0.67 0.94 -16.31
CA THR A 109 1.78 0.01 -16.07
C THR A 109 2.42 0.25 -14.71
N VAL A 110 2.77 1.51 -14.39
CA VAL A 110 3.34 1.87 -13.08
C VAL A 110 2.37 1.51 -11.95
N ALA A 111 1.08 1.83 -12.11
CA ALA A 111 0.05 1.47 -11.14
C ALA A 111 -0.04 -0.05 -10.93
N CYS A 112 -0.05 -0.83 -12.02
CA CYS A 112 -0.06 -2.29 -11.99
C CYS A 112 1.12 -2.83 -11.17
N VAL A 113 2.34 -2.37 -11.46
CA VAL A 113 3.56 -2.81 -10.76
C VAL A 113 3.50 -2.47 -9.27
N CYS A 114 3.09 -1.25 -8.91
CA CYS A 114 2.98 -0.84 -7.51
C CYS A 114 1.94 -1.67 -6.75
N TYR A 115 0.75 -1.86 -7.32
CA TYR A 115 -0.29 -2.66 -6.70
C TYR A 115 0.09 -4.13 -6.60
N ALA A 116 0.74 -4.70 -7.61
CA ALA A 116 1.22 -6.07 -7.58
C ALA A 116 2.29 -6.27 -6.50
N ALA A 117 3.23 -5.33 -6.36
CA ALA A 117 4.27 -5.37 -5.34
C ALA A 117 3.68 -5.31 -3.92
N LEU A 118 2.71 -4.40 -3.69
CA LEU A 118 2.02 -4.33 -2.39
C LEU A 118 1.17 -5.58 -2.14
N ALA A 119 0.45 -6.06 -3.15
CA ALA A 119 -0.34 -7.29 -3.05
C ALA A 119 0.54 -8.48 -2.63
N ALA A 120 1.67 -8.68 -3.32
CA ALA A 120 2.63 -9.72 -3.00
C ALA A 120 3.16 -9.59 -1.56
N PHE A 121 3.50 -8.36 -1.13
CA PHE A 121 3.95 -8.09 0.24
C PHE A 121 2.90 -8.46 1.30
N TYR A 122 1.64 -8.04 1.12
CA TYR A 122 0.55 -8.34 2.06
C TYR A 122 0.19 -9.83 2.07
N LEU A 123 0.10 -10.47 0.89
CA LEU A 123 -0.20 -11.90 0.77
C LEU A 123 0.92 -12.75 1.36
N HIS A 124 2.18 -12.44 1.08
CA HIS A 124 3.34 -13.12 1.68
C HIS A 124 3.33 -12.99 3.21
N SER A 125 3.05 -11.79 3.73
CA SER A 125 2.88 -11.59 5.17
C SER A 125 1.76 -12.49 5.72
N SER A 126 0.61 -12.56 5.06
CA SER A 126 -0.53 -13.35 5.52
C SER A 126 -0.30 -14.85 5.49
N VAL A 127 0.34 -15.37 4.44
CA VAL A 127 0.71 -16.78 4.35
C VAL A 127 1.64 -17.15 5.52
N ARG A 128 2.66 -16.33 5.77
CA ARG A 128 3.63 -16.59 6.83
C ARG A 128 3.02 -16.49 8.22
N LEU A 129 2.09 -15.56 8.45
CA LEU A 129 1.34 -15.50 9.71
C LEU A 129 0.44 -16.72 9.89
N ARG A 130 -0.28 -17.13 8.84
CA ARG A 130 -1.14 -18.32 8.89
C ARG A 130 -0.35 -19.57 9.26
N THR A 131 0.85 -19.75 8.70
CA THR A 131 1.71 -20.89 9.06
C THR A 131 2.17 -20.86 10.51
N MET A 132 2.34 -19.68 11.10
CA MET A 132 2.69 -19.54 12.51
C MET A 132 1.50 -19.85 13.42
N ASP A 133 0.30 -19.37 13.06
CA ASP A 133 -0.94 -19.62 13.82
C ASP A 133 -1.35 -21.11 13.80
N THR A 134 -1.01 -21.86 12.75
CA THR A 134 -1.30 -23.31 12.68
C THR A 134 -0.25 -24.20 13.34
N ALA A 135 0.90 -23.66 13.72
CA ALA A 135 1.99 -24.40 14.35
C ALA A 135 1.95 -24.35 15.89
N SER A 136 1.03 -23.56 16.47
CA SER A 136 0.72 -23.45 17.90
C SER A 136 -0.50 -24.28 18.27
#